data_AF-A0A833P2Z8-F1
#
_entry.id   AF-A0A833P2Z8-F1
#
_cell.length_a   1.000
_cell.length_b   1.000
_cell.length_c   1.000
_cell.angle_alpha   90.00
_cell.angle_beta   90.00
_cell.angle_gamma   90.00
#
_symmetry.space_group_name_H-M   'P 1'
#
loop_
_entity.id
_entity.type
_entity.pdbx_description
1 polymer ?
#
loop_
_entity_poly.entity_id
_entity_poly.type
_entity_poly.pdbx_seq_one_letter_code
_entity_poly.pdbx_strand_id
1 'polypeptide(L)' 'KHAFERALELLDLTISDKKNISRLRELLRVREVLADYFVFDNTYNSTDESWQKYFLQFNYAARLNK' A
#
# COMPACT_ATOMS: atom_id res chain seq x y z
N LYS A 1 -11.91 3.44 12.67
CA LYS A 1 -11.93 4.56 11.70
C LYS A 1 -10.55 5.19 11.52
N HIS A 2 -9.86 5.65 12.58
CA HIS A 2 -8.55 6.32 12.45
C HIS A 2 -7.38 5.49 11.88
N ALA A 3 -7.41 4.15 11.93
CA ALA A 3 -6.26 3.36 11.48
C ALA A 3 -6.02 3.46 9.97
N PHE A 4 -7.10 3.39 9.17
CA PHE A 4 -7.03 3.46 7.72
C PHE A 4 -6.63 4.86 7.24
N GLU A 5 -7.26 5.91 7.80
CA GLU A 5 -6.94 7.31 7.50
C GLU A 5 -5.46 7.62 7.78
N ARG A 6 -4.95 7.20 8.94
CA ARG A 6 -3.53 7.36 9.28
C ARG A 6 -2.59 6.56 8.39
N ALA A 7 -3.02 5.38 7.93
CA ALA A 7 -2.23 4.60 6.98
C ALA A 7 -2.10 5.32 5.63
N LEU A 8 -3.19 5.92 5.12
CA LEU A 8 -3.14 6.75 3.91
C LEU A 8 -2.31 8.02 4.11
N GLU A 9 -2.45 8.71 5.24
CA GLU A 9 -1.63 9.89 5.56
C GLU A 9 -0.14 9.55 5.55
N LEU A 10 0.25 8.46 6.22
CA LEU A 10 1.64 8.00 6.22
C LEU A 10 2.13 7.64 4.81
N LEU A 11 1.28 7.01 4.00
CA LEU A 11 1.60 6.66 2.62
C LEU A 11 1.79 7.91 1.75
N ASP A 12 0.96 8.93 1.92
CA ASP A 12 1.06 10.22 1.22
C ASP A 12 2.33 10.98 1.61
N LEU A 13 2.70 10.97 2.89
CA LEU A 13 3.99 11.49 3.37
C LEU A 13 5.16 10.71 2.75
N THR A 14 5.04 9.38 2.65
CA THR A 14 6.07 8.51 2.06
C THR A 14 6.24 8.77 0.55
N ILE A 15 5.14 8.96 -0.18
CA ILE A 15 5.12 9.31 -1.60
C ILE A 15 5.78 10.67 -1.84
N SER A 16 5.55 11.63 -0.96
CA SER A 16 6.05 13.00 -1.08
C SER A 16 7.55 13.14 -0.79
N ASP A 17 8.16 12.16 -0.13
CA ASP A 17 9.60 12.16 0.17
C ASP A 17 10.43 11.90 -1.10
N LYS A 18 11.32 12.84 -1.44
CA LYS A 18 12.19 12.78 -2.63
C LYS A 18 13.05 11.52 -2.68
N LYS A 19 13.37 10.89 -1.53
CA LYS A 19 14.15 9.64 -1.52
C LYS A 19 13.41 8.46 -2.16
N ASN A 20 12.09 8.54 -2.29
CA ASN A 20 11.23 7.46 -2.78
C ASN A 20 10.82 7.62 -4.26
N ILE A 21 11.37 8.61 -4.98
CA ILE A 21 11.01 8.90 -6.39
C ILE A 21 11.15 7.66 -7.28
N SER A 22 12.15 6.80 -7.03
CA SER A 22 12.37 5.55 -7.79
C SER A 22 11.33 4.46 -7.53
N ARG A 23 10.48 4.59 -6.50
CA ARG A 23 9.51 3.57 -6.06
C ARG A 23 8.06 4.05 -6.09
N LEU A 24 7.80 5.24 -6.66
CA LEU A 24 6.47 5.86 -6.67
C LEU A 24 5.39 5.00 -7.31
N ARG A 25 5.73 4.26 -8.37
CA ARG A 25 4.78 3.41 -9.08
C ARG A 25 4.08 2.43 -8.14
N GLU A 26 4.84 1.75 -7.27
CA GLU A 26 4.27 0.76 -6.37
C GLU A 26 3.58 1.42 -5.17
N LEU A 27 4.11 2.53 -4.66
CA LEU A 27 3.48 3.29 -3.59
C LEU A 27 2.10 3.84 -4.00
N LEU A 28 2.00 4.39 -5.22
CA LEU A 28 0.74 4.89 -5.76
C LEU A 28 -0.26 3.76 -6.05
N ARG A 29 0.22 2.60 -6.52
CA ARG A 29 -0.63 1.41 -6.66
C ARG A 29 -1.21 0.97 -5.32
N VAL A 30 -0.38 0.86 -4.27
CA VAL A 30 -0.87 0.50 -2.93
C VAL A 30 -1.92 1.52 -2.47
N ARG A 31 -1.68 2.81 -2.68
CA ARG A 31 -2.61 3.88 -2.32
C ARG A 31 -3.95 3.73 -3.03
N GLU A 32 -3.93 3.51 -4.34
CA GLU A 32 -5.12 3.32 -5.18
C GLU A 32 -5.93 2.11 -4.73
N VAL A 33 -5.31 0.94 -4.60
CA VAL A 33 -6.02 -0.30 -4.27
C VAL A 33 -6.53 -0.27 -2.82
N LEU A 34 -5.81 0.34 -1.88
CA LEU A 34 -6.29 0.55 -0.51
C LEU A 34 -7.52 1.46 -0.49
N ALA A 35 -7.52 2.56 -1.26
CA ALA A 35 -8.66 3.43 -1.35
C ALA A 35 -9.86 2.72 -2.00
N ASP A 36 -9.62 1.99 -3.10
CA ASP A 36 -10.66 1.20 -3.78
C ASP A 36 -11.32 0.18 -2.83
N TYR A 37 -10.51 -0.55 -2.06
CA TYR A 37 -10.99 -1.62 -1.18
C TYR A 37 -11.75 -1.12 0.07
N PHE A 38 -11.28 -0.04 0.70
CA PHE A 38 -11.84 0.42 1.99
C PHE A 38 -12.84 1.57 1.87
N VAL A 39 -12.84 2.32 0.76
CA VAL A 39 -13.66 3.54 0.61
C VAL A 39 -14.62 3.45 -0.57
N PHE A 40 -14.19 2.86 -1.68
CA PHE A 40 -14.99 2.81 -2.91
C PHE A 40 -15.61 1.42 -3.12
N ASP A 41 -15.98 1.12 -4.36
CA ASP A 41 -16.78 -0.04 -4.74
C ASP A 41 -15.97 -1.35 -4.84
N ASN A 42 -14.69 -1.34 -4.45
CA ASN A 42 -13.77 -2.47 -4.60
C ASN A 42 -13.75 -3.01 -6.05
N THR A 43 -13.55 -2.10 -7.02
CA THR A 43 -13.55 -2.43 -8.47
C THR A 43 -12.49 -3.48 -8.81
N TYR A 44 -11.38 -3.51 -8.07
CA TYR A 44 -10.32 -4.50 -8.27
C TYR A 44 -10.62 -5.85 -7.63
N ASN A 45 -11.75 -6.00 -6.94
CA ASN A 45 -12.17 -7.22 -6.25
C ASN A 45 -11.11 -7.73 -5.26
N SER A 46 -10.49 -6.81 -4.52
CA SER A 46 -9.52 -7.13 -3.48
C SER A 46 -10.19 -7.89 -2.33
N THR A 47 -9.43 -8.78 -1.69
CA THR A 47 -9.83 -9.51 -0.49
C THR A 47 -8.71 -9.47 0.56
N ASP A 48 -9.00 -9.84 1.80
CA ASP A 48 -7.99 -9.94 2.85
C ASP A 48 -6.86 -10.92 2.44
N GLU A 49 -7.19 -12.03 1.80
CA GLU A 49 -6.21 -13.00 1.31
C GLU A 49 -5.35 -12.44 0.18
N SER A 50 -5.93 -11.62 -0.72
CA SER A 50 -5.15 -10.99 -1.79
C SER A 50 -4.16 -9.98 -1.21
N TRP A 51 -4.57 -9.22 -0.19
CA TRP A 51 -3.68 -8.29 0.52
C TRP A 51 -2.55 -9.01 1.25
N GLN A 52 -2.84 -10.11 1.94
CA GLN A 52 -1.82 -10.92 2.59
C GLN A 52 -0.79 -11.44 1.59
N LYS A 53 -1.23 -11.99 0.44
CA LYS A 53 -0.34 -12.48 -0.62
C LYS A 53 0.50 -11.36 -1.23
N TYR A 54 -0.12 -10.21 -1.50
CA TYR A 54 0.56 -9.05 -2.06
C TYR A 54 1.68 -8.55 -1.12
N PHE A 55 1.38 -8.33 0.16
CA PHE A 55 2.38 -7.87 1.13
C PHE A 55 3.40 -8.95 1.53
N LEU A 56 3.08 -10.23 1.40
CA LEU A 56 4.01 -11.33 1.72
C LEU A 56 5.31 -11.24 0.91
N GLN A 57 5.22 -10.88 -0.38
CA GLN A 57 6.41 -10.74 -1.23
C GLN A 57 7.34 -9.63 -0.72
N PHE A 58 6.78 -8.49 -0.31
CA PHE A 58 7.55 -7.39 0.27
C PHE A 58 8.12 -7.75 1.64
N ASN A 59 7.35 -8.44 2.49
CA ASN A 59 7.81 -8.92 3.79
C ASN A 59 8.99 -9.89 3.65
N TYR A 60 8.92 -10.80 2.69
CA TYR A 60 10.01 -11.72 2.37
C TYR A 60 11.27 -10.98 1.91
N ALA A 61 11.13 -10.04 0.97
CA ALA A 61 12.25 -9.21 0.51
C ALA A 61 12.84 -8.35 1.63
N ALA A 62 12.02 -7.78 2.51
CA ALA A 62 12.48 -7.00 3.66
C ALA A 62 13.26 -7.86 4.66
N ARG A 63 12.89 -9.14 4.81
CA ARG A 63 13.61 -10.11 5.65
C ARG A 63 14.98 -10.50 5.06
N LEU A 64 15.08 -10.65 3.74
CA LEU A 64 16.34 -11.00 3.08
C LEU A 64 17.37 -9.86 3.08
N ASN A 65 16.92 -8.61 3.08
CA ASN A 65 17.78 -7.42 3.12
C ASN A 65 18.11 -6.96 4.55
N LYS A 66 17.93 -7.82 5.54
CA LYS A 66 18.17 -7.55 6.96
C LYS A 66 19.36 -8.35 7.45
#